data_AF-A0A9C7QA31-F1
#
_entry.id   AF-A0A9C7QA31-F1
#
_cell.length_a   1.000
_cell.length_b   1.000
_cell.length_c   1.000
_cell.angle_alpha   90.00
_cell.angle_beta   90.00
_cell.angle_gamma   90.00
#
_symmetry.space_group_name_H-M   'P 1'
#
loop_
_entity.id
_entity.type
_entity.pdbx_description
1 polymer ?
#
loop_
_entity_poly.entity_id
_entity_poly.type
_entity_poly.pdbx_seq_one_letter_code
_entity_poly.pdbx_strand_id
1 'polypeptide(L)'
;MSAGATRTTTATQRPTRVASGLAVCIALFALWKLGASSLSLALELLGVAAFAAGVGLWRRDWLVSGSVVGFVGVAGFAGSLGVAFSAITKLSGYIRLIPGLMGVIVLALALVPARGTGSRALVKVGTALVFIGVLASGIFNAVTLGTLLLAGAATVVAWDAGEHAINVGEHLGRGQDTHEIELVHVAGTGVVALVAVEAATFSGGVGPSSLSLASLVLLLVAIVLLAVALHD
;
A
#
# COMPACT_ATOMS: atom_id res chain seq x y z
N MET A 1 -35.62 -22.77 -35.06
CA MET A 1 -35.70 -21.91 -33.86
C MET A 1 -34.32 -21.88 -33.22
N SER A 2 -33.79 -20.67 -33.05
CA SER A 2 -32.40 -20.39 -32.68
C SER A 2 -32.08 -20.82 -31.25
N ALA A 3 -31.01 -21.60 -31.08
CA ALA A 3 -30.39 -21.86 -29.80
C ALA A 3 -29.64 -20.59 -29.34
N GLY A 4 -30.18 -19.92 -28.33
CA GLY A 4 -29.52 -18.80 -27.66
C GLY A 4 -28.29 -19.30 -26.91
N ALA A 5 -27.11 -19.13 -27.49
CA ALA A 5 -25.85 -19.32 -26.79
C ALA A 5 -25.75 -18.24 -25.70
N THR A 6 -26.06 -18.60 -24.46
CA THR A 6 -25.71 -17.82 -23.28
C THR A 6 -24.19 -17.74 -23.22
N ARG A 7 -23.64 -16.65 -23.76
CA ARG A 7 -22.23 -16.29 -23.62
C ARG A 7 -22.02 -15.96 -22.15
N THR A 8 -21.64 -16.96 -21.35
CA THR A 8 -21.14 -16.75 -20.00
C THR A 8 -19.83 -15.98 -20.15
N THR A 9 -19.91 -14.65 -20.15
CA THR A 9 -18.74 -13.80 -20.06
C THR A 9 -18.15 -14.07 -18.68
N THR A 10 -17.12 -14.93 -18.62
CA THR A 10 -16.35 -15.13 -17.41
C THR A 10 -15.73 -13.79 -17.05
N ALA A 11 -16.33 -13.11 -16.08
CA ALA A 11 -15.82 -11.86 -15.55
C ALA A 11 -14.38 -12.12 -15.13
N THR A 12 -13.43 -11.37 -15.67
CA THR A 12 -12.03 -11.52 -15.28
C THR A 12 -11.91 -11.06 -13.83
N GLN A 13 -11.73 -12.01 -12.91
CA GLN A 13 -11.56 -11.80 -11.46
C GLN A 13 -10.22 -11.13 -11.13
N ARG A 14 -10.01 -9.91 -11.63
CA ARG A 14 -8.76 -9.16 -11.52
C ARG A 14 -9.01 -7.93 -10.67
N PRO A 15 -8.05 -7.53 -9.81
CA PRO A 15 -8.16 -6.28 -9.06
C PRO A 15 -8.48 -5.11 -9.99
N THR A 16 -9.23 -4.12 -9.54
CA THR A 16 -9.54 -2.93 -10.35
C THR A 16 -8.34 -2.01 -10.51
N ARG A 17 -8.33 -1.14 -11.54
CA ARG A 17 -7.16 -0.29 -11.84
C ARG A 17 -7.05 0.91 -10.91
N VAL A 18 -8.18 1.58 -10.66
CA VAL A 18 -8.20 2.86 -9.97
C VAL A 18 -7.88 2.65 -8.49
N ALA A 19 -8.62 1.78 -7.80
CA ALA A 19 -8.36 1.46 -6.40
C ALA A 19 -6.96 0.86 -6.18
N SER A 20 -6.46 0.03 -7.10
CA SER A 20 -5.08 -0.49 -7.01
C SER A 20 -4.02 0.61 -7.13
N GLY A 21 -4.21 1.54 -8.07
CA GLY A 21 -3.31 2.69 -8.23
C GLY A 21 -3.35 3.62 -7.02
N LEU A 22 -4.54 3.90 -6.50
CA LEU A 22 -4.73 4.70 -5.29
C LEU A 22 -4.07 4.05 -4.08
N ALA A 23 -4.25 2.74 -3.88
CA ALA A 23 -3.61 2.01 -2.78
C ALA A 23 -2.07 2.19 -2.79
N VAL A 24 -1.44 2.03 -3.95
CA VAL A 24 0.03 2.22 -4.10
C VAL A 24 0.42 3.69 -3.88
N CYS A 25 -0.28 4.65 -4.49
CA CYS A 25 0.01 6.07 -4.32
C CYS A 25 -0.12 6.53 -2.87
N ILE A 26 -1.15 6.05 -2.16
CA ILE A 26 -1.39 6.39 -0.75
C ILE A 26 -0.32 5.75 0.14
N ALA A 27 0.11 4.52 -0.14
CA ALA A 27 1.22 3.89 0.56
C ALA A 27 2.55 4.65 0.35
N LEU A 28 2.84 5.09 -0.89
CA LEU A 28 4.00 5.94 -1.19
C LEU A 28 3.91 7.29 -0.47
N PHE A 29 2.71 7.89 -0.38
CA PHE A 29 2.48 9.11 0.37
C PHE A 29 2.79 8.94 1.87
N ALA A 30 2.41 7.79 2.46
CA ALA A 30 2.77 7.47 3.84
C ALA A 30 4.29 7.47 4.03
N LEU A 31 5.04 6.81 3.14
CA LEU A 31 6.50 6.77 3.22
C LEU A 31 7.15 8.14 2.99
N TRP A 32 6.60 8.95 2.08
CA TRP A 32 7.04 10.32 1.88
C TRP A 32 6.93 11.14 3.17
N LYS A 33 5.82 11.00 3.91
CA LYS A 33 5.63 11.64 5.22
C LYS A 33 6.62 11.15 6.27
N LEU A 34 7.07 9.90 6.18
CA LEU A 34 8.10 9.35 7.07
C LEU A 34 9.53 9.79 6.70
N GLY A 35 9.71 10.53 5.60
CA GLY A 35 10.99 11.07 5.15
C GLY A 35 11.72 10.18 4.14
N ALA A 36 11.02 9.29 3.43
CA ALA A 36 11.61 8.60 2.29
C ALA A 36 11.98 9.61 1.18
N SER A 37 13.10 9.36 0.49
CA SER A 37 13.60 10.29 -0.53
C SER A 37 12.68 10.29 -1.75
N SER A 38 12.39 11.46 -2.31
CA SER A 38 11.53 11.57 -3.51
C SER A 38 12.06 10.75 -4.69
N LEU A 39 13.38 10.61 -4.80
CA LEU A 39 14.01 9.76 -5.82
C LEU A 39 13.71 8.28 -5.62
N SER A 40 13.80 7.76 -4.38
CA SER A 40 13.42 6.37 -4.09
C SER A 40 11.95 6.11 -4.43
N LEU A 41 11.06 7.00 -4.00
CA LEU A 41 9.62 6.87 -4.26
C LEU A 41 9.28 6.99 -5.76
N ALA A 42 9.99 7.84 -6.50
CA ALA A 42 9.83 7.94 -7.95
C ALA A 42 10.26 6.65 -8.66
N LEU A 43 11.40 6.06 -8.25
CA LEU A 43 11.87 4.78 -8.78
C LEU A 43 10.91 3.64 -8.41
N GLU A 44 10.35 3.66 -7.21
CA GLU A 44 9.33 2.73 -6.74
C GLU A 44 8.08 2.80 -7.63
N LEU A 45 7.54 4.01 -7.83
CA LEU A 45 6.35 4.24 -8.66
C LEU A 45 6.60 3.85 -10.13
N LEU A 46 7.76 4.20 -10.68
CA LEU A 46 8.17 3.80 -12.03
C LEU A 46 8.34 2.28 -12.13
N GLY A 47 8.91 1.66 -11.10
CA GLY A 47 9.04 0.21 -10.96
C GLY A 47 7.68 -0.49 -10.99
N VAL A 48 6.71 0.00 -10.21
CA VAL A 48 5.32 -0.48 -10.22
C VAL A 48 4.69 -0.33 -11.60
N ALA A 49 4.81 0.86 -12.21
CA ALA A 49 4.19 1.15 -13.50
C ALA A 49 4.78 0.26 -14.62
N ALA A 50 6.10 0.13 -14.69
CA ALA A 50 6.80 -0.72 -15.63
C ALA A 50 6.48 -2.20 -15.40
N PHE A 51 6.49 -2.67 -14.15
CA PHE A 51 6.13 -4.05 -13.83
C PHE A 51 4.69 -4.38 -14.25
N ALA A 52 3.74 -3.49 -13.93
CA ALA A 52 2.34 -3.64 -14.34
C ALA A 52 2.17 -3.64 -15.87
N ALA A 53 2.91 -2.77 -16.58
CA ALA A 53 2.91 -2.72 -18.04
C ALA A 53 3.52 -3.98 -18.66
N GLY A 54 4.63 -4.49 -18.11
CA GLY A 54 5.29 -5.70 -18.56
C GLY A 54 4.38 -6.93 -18.43
N VAL A 55 3.73 -7.09 -17.27
CA VAL A 55 2.71 -8.13 -17.06
C VAL A 55 1.53 -7.96 -18.04
N GLY A 56 1.12 -6.72 -18.31
CA GLY A 56 0.07 -6.42 -19.28
C GLY A 56 0.42 -6.83 -20.71
N LEU A 57 1.65 -6.57 -21.15
CA LEU A 57 2.16 -6.96 -22.47
C LEU A 57 2.34 -8.46 -22.60
N TRP A 58 2.88 -9.12 -21.57
CA TRP A 58 3.01 -10.57 -21.53
C TRP A 58 1.65 -11.23 -21.76
N ARG A 59 0.60 -10.74 -21.10
CA ARG A 59 -0.77 -11.25 -21.26
C ARG A 59 -1.41 -10.98 -22.63
N ARG A 60 -0.82 -10.15 -23.48
CA ARG A 60 -1.25 -9.91 -24.87
C ARG A 60 -0.48 -10.77 -25.88
N ASP A 61 0.22 -11.81 -25.39
CA ASP A 61 1.12 -12.70 -26.15
C ASP A 61 2.44 -12.05 -26.63
N TRP A 62 2.75 -10.84 -26.12
CA TRP A 62 4.01 -10.15 -26.42
C TRP A 62 5.07 -10.54 -25.38
N LEU A 63 5.47 -11.81 -25.40
CA LEU A 63 6.31 -12.44 -24.36
C LEU A 63 7.64 -11.70 -24.14
N VAL A 64 8.35 -11.38 -25.22
CA VAL A 64 9.68 -10.74 -25.15
C VAL A 64 9.55 -9.32 -24.61
N SER A 65 8.69 -8.49 -25.21
CA SER A 65 8.49 -7.11 -24.78
C SER A 65 7.95 -7.02 -23.35
N GLY A 66 7.02 -7.91 -22.99
CA GLY A 66 6.50 -7.99 -21.63
C GLY A 66 7.56 -8.38 -20.60
N SER A 67 8.43 -9.32 -20.93
CA SER A 67 9.54 -9.72 -20.06
C SER A 67 10.57 -8.60 -19.90
N VAL A 68 10.93 -7.91 -20.98
CA VAL A 68 11.86 -6.77 -20.95
C VAL A 68 11.31 -5.65 -20.07
N VAL A 69 10.05 -5.24 -20.30
CA VAL A 69 9.42 -4.16 -19.53
C VAL A 69 9.19 -4.58 -18.07
N GLY A 70 8.85 -5.85 -17.82
CA GLY A 70 8.76 -6.40 -16.46
C GLY A 70 10.10 -6.36 -15.73
N PHE A 71 11.19 -6.70 -16.41
CA PHE A 71 12.55 -6.63 -15.86
C PHE A 71 12.96 -5.19 -15.52
N VAL A 72 12.58 -4.21 -16.35
CA VAL A 72 12.74 -2.78 -16.02
C VAL A 72 12.00 -2.41 -14.74
N GLY A 73 10.79 -2.96 -14.53
CA GLY A 73 10.05 -2.79 -13.27
C GLY A 73 10.81 -3.32 -12.06
N VAL A 74 11.37 -4.53 -12.16
CA VAL A 74 12.20 -5.14 -11.10
C VAL A 74 13.47 -4.31 -10.84
N ALA A 75 14.12 -3.82 -11.89
CA ALA A 75 15.27 -2.93 -11.77
C ALA A 75 14.90 -1.60 -11.09
N GLY A 76 13.69 -1.08 -11.31
CA GLY A 76 13.15 0.09 -10.61
C GLY A 76 13.04 -0.14 -9.10
N PHE A 77 12.49 -1.28 -8.67
CA PHE A 77 12.44 -1.67 -7.25
C PHE A 77 13.83 -1.79 -6.62
N ALA A 78 14.75 -2.47 -7.32
CA ALA A 78 16.14 -2.58 -6.87
C ALA A 78 16.84 -1.21 -6.77
N GLY A 79 16.59 -0.32 -7.74
CA GLY A 79 17.10 1.04 -7.75
C GLY A 79 16.55 1.89 -6.61
N SER A 80 15.24 1.81 -6.33
CA SER A 80 14.60 2.47 -5.20
C SER A 80 15.25 2.09 -3.87
N LEU A 81 15.43 0.78 -3.64
CA LEU A 81 16.14 0.28 -2.47
C LEU A 81 17.60 0.75 -2.46
N GLY A 82 18.33 0.68 -3.57
CA GLY A 82 19.72 1.15 -3.64
C GLY A 82 19.87 2.64 -3.29
N VAL A 83 18.94 3.48 -3.75
CA VAL A 83 18.89 4.90 -3.38
C VAL A 83 18.56 5.07 -1.90
N ALA A 84 17.60 4.33 -1.37
CA ALA A 84 17.29 4.38 0.06
C ALA A 84 18.49 3.95 0.91
N PHE A 85 19.16 2.86 0.55
CA PHE A 85 20.32 2.34 1.27
C PHE A 85 21.49 3.31 1.28
N SER A 86 21.74 4.00 0.17
CA SER A 86 22.82 4.99 0.06
C SER A 86 22.52 6.30 0.77
N ALA A 87 21.24 6.68 0.91
CA ALA A 87 20.82 7.89 1.62
C ALA A 87 20.77 7.72 3.14
N ILE A 88 20.66 6.49 3.65
CA ILE A 88 20.55 6.22 5.08
C ILE A 88 21.94 6.17 5.71
N THR A 89 22.19 7.05 6.68
CA THR A 89 23.46 7.11 7.43
C THR A 89 23.40 6.50 8.82
N LYS A 90 22.20 6.25 9.36
CA LYS A 90 21.97 5.72 10.71
C LYS A 90 21.22 4.40 10.64
N LEU A 91 21.54 3.48 11.57
CA LEU A 91 20.86 2.18 11.67
C LEU A 91 19.33 2.32 11.79
N SER A 92 18.87 3.31 12.54
CA SER A 92 17.43 3.60 12.70
C SER A 92 16.73 3.97 11.38
N GLY A 93 17.44 4.53 10.40
CA GLY A 93 16.88 4.81 9.09
C GLY A 93 16.51 3.54 8.32
N TYR A 94 17.33 2.49 8.43
CA TYR A 94 17.05 1.21 7.76
C TYR A 94 15.79 0.56 8.33
N ILE A 95 15.66 0.52 9.65
CA ILE A 95 14.50 -0.07 10.34
C ILE A 95 13.21 0.68 10.01
N ARG A 96 13.29 2.00 9.79
CA ARG A 96 12.13 2.86 9.50
C ARG A 96 11.65 2.79 8.06
N LEU A 97 12.57 2.80 7.09
CA LEU A 97 12.22 3.04 5.68
C LEU A 97 12.24 1.77 4.83
N ILE A 98 13.16 0.84 5.09
CA ILE A 98 13.32 -0.36 4.24
C ILE A 98 12.11 -1.29 4.31
N PRO A 99 11.55 -1.63 5.50
CA PRO A 99 10.31 -2.40 5.56
C PRO A 99 9.18 -1.72 4.78
N GLY A 100 9.07 -0.40 4.88
CA GLY A 100 8.05 0.36 4.18
C GLY A 100 8.14 0.27 2.66
N LEU A 101 9.34 0.46 2.11
CA LEU A 101 9.58 0.32 0.67
C LEU A 101 9.30 -1.10 0.19
N MET A 102 9.79 -2.12 0.92
CA MET A 102 9.45 -3.52 0.65
C MET A 102 7.95 -3.78 0.70
N GLY A 103 7.24 -3.12 1.62
CA GLY A 103 5.80 -3.17 1.74
C GLY A 103 5.07 -2.67 0.49
N VAL A 104 5.55 -1.58 -0.12
CA VAL A 104 5.00 -1.07 -1.39
C VAL A 104 5.25 -2.04 -2.54
N ILE A 105 6.43 -2.65 -2.63
CA ILE A 105 6.73 -3.70 -3.63
C ILE A 105 5.74 -4.86 -3.47
N VAL A 106 5.59 -5.36 -2.25
CA VAL A 106 4.69 -6.49 -1.95
C VAL A 106 3.22 -6.14 -2.26
N LEU A 107 2.79 -4.93 -1.90
CA LEU A 107 1.45 -4.42 -2.22
C LEU A 107 1.23 -4.31 -3.73
N ALA A 108 2.21 -3.80 -4.47
CA ALA A 108 2.17 -3.74 -5.93
C ALA A 108 2.06 -5.15 -6.54
N LEU A 109 2.84 -6.12 -6.04
CA LEU A 109 2.74 -7.52 -6.47
C LEU A 109 1.37 -8.14 -6.15
N ALA A 110 0.72 -7.72 -5.08
CA ALA A 110 -0.62 -8.17 -4.69
C ALA A 110 -1.71 -7.73 -5.68
N LEU A 111 -1.56 -6.51 -6.21
CA LEU A 111 -2.56 -5.79 -6.99
C LEU A 111 -2.29 -5.86 -8.50
N VAL A 112 -1.03 -6.05 -8.91
CA VAL A 112 -0.67 -6.32 -10.29
C VAL A 112 -1.16 -7.72 -10.64
N PRO A 113 -1.95 -7.88 -11.72
CA PRO A 113 -2.58 -9.15 -12.07
C PRO A 113 -1.56 -10.10 -12.73
N ALA A 114 -0.44 -10.43 -12.08
CA ALA A 114 0.50 -11.42 -12.58
C ALA A 114 -0.12 -12.83 -12.53
N ARG A 115 -0.85 -13.16 -11.45
CA ARG A 115 -1.49 -14.46 -11.24
C ARG A 115 -2.96 -14.56 -11.66
N GLY A 116 -3.53 -13.49 -12.20
CA GLY A 116 -4.91 -13.46 -12.69
C GLY A 116 -5.92 -13.05 -11.63
N THR A 117 -5.71 -13.43 -10.37
CA THR A 117 -6.43 -12.95 -9.19
C THR A 117 -5.49 -12.13 -8.29
N GLY A 118 -6.04 -11.14 -7.58
CA GLY A 118 -5.27 -10.42 -6.56
C GLY A 118 -5.01 -11.29 -5.35
N SER A 119 -4.05 -10.91 -4.49
CA SER A 119 -3.77 -11.65 -3.26
C SER A 119 -4.03 -10.79 -2.02
N ARG A 120 -5.11 -11.10 -1.30
CA ARG A 120 -5.45 -10.46 -0.02
C ARG A 120 -4.34 -10.64 1.02
N ALA A 121 -3.68 -11.80 1.02
CA ALA A 121 -2.53 -12.06 1.88
C ALA A 121 -1.37 -11.10 1.58
N LEU A 122 -1.03 -10.87 0.31
CA LEU A 122 0.02 -9.92 -0.05
C LEU A 122 -0.39 -8.46 0.22
N VAL A 123 -1.66 -8.09 0.08
CA VAL A 123 -2.16 -6.76 0.48
C VAL A 123 -1.93 -6.53 1.98
N LYS A 124 -2.28 -7.53 2.82
CA LYS A 124 -2.03 -7.48 4.26
C LYS A 124 -0.54 -7.42 4.60
N VAL A 125 0.30 -8.27 4.00
CA VAL A 125 1.75 -8.27 4.26
C VAL A 125 2.38 -6.96 3.80
N GLY A 126 2.03 -6.47 2.61
CA GLY A 126 2.58 -5.22 2.07
C GLY A 126 2.23 -4.02 2.94
N THR A 127 0.97 -3.88 3.34
CA THR A 127 0.53 -2.78 4.21
C THR A 127 1.00 -2.92 5.65
N ALA A 128 1.13 -4.14 6.18
CA ALA A 128 1.77 -4.39 7.46
C ALA A 128 3.23 -3.94 7.47
N LEU A 129 3.99 -4.21 6.40
CA LEU A 129 5.36 -3.74 6.24
C LEU A 129 5.48 -2.21 6.17
N VAL A 130 4.54 -1.53 5.48
CA VAL A 130 4.42 -0.06 5.53
C VAL A 130 4.13 0.42 6.96
N PHE A 131 3.20 -0.23 7.66
CA PHE A 131 2.83 0.11 9.02
C PHE A 131 3.99 -0.10 10.02
N ILE A 132 4.80 -1.14 9.84
CA ILE A 132 6.03 -1.35 10.61
C ILE A 132 6.97 -0.14 10.47
N GLY A 133 7.08 0.44 9.27
CA GLY A 133 7.86 1.67 9.05
C GLY A 133 7.30 2.88 9.81
N VAL A 134 5.97 2.99 9.90
CA VAL A 134 5.28 3.99 10.73
C VAL A 134 5.63 3.78 12.19
N LEU A 135 5.41 2.58 12.74
CA LEU A 135 5.70 2.26 14.15
C LEU A 135 7.17 2.52 14.50
N ALA A 136 8.10 2.05 13.67
CA ALA A 136 9.53 2.31 13.85
C ALA A 136 9.83 3.81 13.88
N SER A 137 9.19 4.61 13.02
CA SER A 137 9.38 6.06 13.02
C SER A 137 8.88 6.73 14.30
N GLY A 138 7.81 6.21 14.90
CA GLY A 138 7.30 6.64 16.19
C GLY A 138 8.22 6.25 17.36
N ILE A 139 8.74 5.01 17.38
CA ILE A 139 9.68 4.52 18.39
C ILE A 139 10.95 5.38 18.43
N PHE A 140 11.49 5.73 17.27
CA PHE A 140 12.69 6.56 17.16
C PHE A 140 12.40 8.07 17.24
N ASN A 141 11.17 8.49 17.57
CA ASN A 141 10.73 9.90 17.63
C ASN A 141 11.14 10.72 16.40
N ALA A 142 11.09 10.09 15.23
CA ALA A 142 11.72 10.64 14.05
C ALA A 142 10.80 11.57 13.24
N VAL A 143 9.52 11.61 13.57
CA VAL A 143 8.50 12.49 13.02
C VAL A 143 7.57 12.97 14.13
N THR A 144 6.82 14.05 13.88
CA THR A 144 5.82 14.56 14.83
C THR A 144 4.61 13.61 14.96
N LEU A 145 3.88 13.68 16.07
CA LEU A 145 2.67 12.89 16.29
C LEU A 145 1.66 13.01 15.13
N GLY A 146 1.38 14.25 14.68
CA GLY A 146 0.46 14.47 13.55
C GLY A 146 0.94 13.80 12.26
N THR A 147 2.25 13.84 11.97
CA THR A 147 2.83 13.16 10.82
C THR A 147 2.72 11.64 10.94
N LEU A 148 2.93 11.11 12.14
CA LEU A 148 2.83 9.68 12.43
C LEU A 148 1.39 9.18 12.26
N LEU A 149 0.42 9.92 12.81
CA LEU A 149 -1.01 9.63 12.68
C LEU A 149 -1.44 9.67 11.22
N LEU A 150 -1.03 10.70 10.47
CA LEU A 150 -1.35 10.83 9.06
C LEU A 150 -0.76 9.68 8.22
N ALA A 151 0.49 9.29 8.48
CA ALA A 151 1.11 8.15 7.78
C ALA A 151 0.44 6.82 8.14
N GLY A 152 0.08 6.61 9.41
CA GLY A 152 -0.69 5.44 9.86
C GLY A 152 -2.07 5.38 9.21
N ALA A 153 -2.80 6.49 9.21
CA ALA A 153 -4.09 6.65 8.55
C ALA A 153 -4.00 6.35 7.04
N ALA A 154 -3.02 6.93 6.36
CA ALA A 154 -2.76 6.63 4.94
C ALA A 154 -2.48 5.13 4.72
N THR A 155 -1.74 4.48 5.62
CA THR A 155 -1.49 3.03 5.52
C THR A 155 -2.78 2.21 5.63
N VAL A 156 -3.70 2.58 6.52
CA VAL A 156 -5.03 1.96 6.64
C VAL A 156 -5.86 2.17 5.38
N VAL A 157 -5.88 3.40 4.84
CA VAL A 157 -6.60 3.71 3.58
C VAL A 157 -6.01 2.91 2.41
N ALA A 158 -4.68 2.76 2.34
CA ALA A 158 -4.03 1.96 1.31
C ALA A 158 -4.40 0.47 1.42
N TRP A 159 -4.50 -0.06 2.64
CA TRP A 159 -4.97 -1.43 2.89
C TRP A 159 -6.41 -1.65 2.45
N ASP A 160 -7.31 -0.77 2.89
CA ASP A 160 -8.73 -0.81 2.54
C ASP A 160 -8.95 -0.68 1.02
N ALA A 161 -8.28 0.28 0.38
CA ALA A 161 -8.31 0.43 -1.09
C ALA A 161 -7.80 -0.83 -1.81
N GLY A 162 -6.77 -1.50 -1.28
CA GLY A 162 -6.25 -2.75 -1.83
C GLY A 162 -7.23 -3.92 -1.70
N GLU A 163 -7.84 -4.10 -0.53
CA GLU A 163 -8.89 -5.12 -0.31
C GLU A 163 -10.13 -4.84 -1.17
N HIS A 164 -10.53 -3.58 -1.27
CA HIS A 164 -11.64 -3.15 -2.12
C HIS A 164 -11.37 -3.41 -3.60
N ALA A 165 -10.15 -3.11 -4.08
CA ALA A 165 -9.75 -3.38 -5.46
C ALA A 165 -9.89 -4.86 -5.83
N ILE A 166 -9.48 -5.76 -4.92
CA ILE A 166 -9.63 -7.21 -5.10
C ILE A 166 -11.11 -7.59 -5.07
N ASN A 167 -11.87 -7.11 -4.07
CA ASN A 167 -13.27 -7.47 -3.88
C ASN A 167 -14.15 -7.05 -5.07
N VAL A 168 -14.01 -5.81 -5.54
CA VAL A 168 -14.72 -5.32 -6.73
C VAL A 168 -14.28 -6.09 -7.97
N GLY A 169 -12.98 -6.37 -8.08
CA GLY A 169 -12.42 -7.18 -9.15
C GLY A 169 -13.01 -8.59 -9.24
N GLU A 170 -13.25 -9.23 -8.09
CA GLU A 170 -13.85 -10.56 -7.97
C GLU A 170 -15.35 -10.57 -8.36
N HIS A 171 -16.11 -9.54 -7.97
CA HIS A 171 -17.57 -9.51 -8.14
C HIS A 171 -18.04 -8.86 -9.45
N LEU A 172 -17.43 -7.75 -9.86
CA LEU A 172 -17.87 -6.97 -11.03
C LEU A 172 -16.98 -7.21 -12.26
N GLY A 173 -15.75 -7.66 -12.04
CA GLY A 173 -14.77 -7.89 -13.10
C GLY A 173 -14.17 -6.59 -13.64
N ARG A 174 -12.88 -6.64 -13.99
CA ARG A 174 -12.07 -5.47 -14.43
C ARG A 174 -12.52 -4.79 -15.75
N GLY A 175 -13.55 -5.31 -16.43
CA GLY A 175 -14.05 -4.78 -17.70
C GLY A 175 -15.28 -3.87 -17.58
N GLN A 176 -15.87 -3.77 -16.39
CA GLN A 176 -16.99 -2.87 -16.11
C GLN A 176 -16.46 -1.51 -15.62
N ASP A 177 -17.21 -0.44 -15.90
CA ASP A 177 -16.85 0.90 -15.44
C ASP A 177 -17.19 1.03 -13.94
N THR A 178 -16.19 0.81 -13.09
CA THR A 178 -16.32 0.84 -11.62
C THR A 178 -15.64 2.07 -11.00
N HIS A 179 -15.17 3.00 -11.82
CA HIS A 179 -14.32 4.11 -11.37
C HIS A 179 -15.00 5.01 -10.34
N GLU A 180 -16.28 5.35 -10.54
CA GLU A 180 -17.02 6.21 -9.62
C GLU A 180 -17.17 5.58 -8.23
N ILE A 181 -17.57 4.30 -8.19
CA ILE A 181 -17.76 3.57 -6.93
C ILE A 181 -16.42 3.42 -6.20
N GLU A 182 -15.35 3.07 -6.93
CA GLU A 182 -14.01 2.95 -6.37
C GLU A 182 -13.51 4.27 -5.77
N LEU A 183 -13.70 5.39 -6.48
CA LEU A 183 -13.28 6.72 -6.01
C LEU A 183 -14.07 7.15 -4.78
N VAL A 184 -15.39 6.97 -4.78
CA VAL A 184 -16.25 7.32 -3.64
C VAL A 184 -15.88 6.50 -2.42
N HIS A 185 -15.60 5.20 -2.58
CA HIS A 185 -15.19 4.34 -1.47
C HIS A 185 -13.86 4.80 -0.86
N VAL A 186 -12.82 4.96 -1.68
CA VAL A 186 -11.50 5.40 -1.20
C VAL A 186 -11.55 6.81 -0.60
N ALA A 187 -12.33 7.72 -1.19
CA ALA A 187 -12.54 9.06 -0.64
C ALA A 187 -13.26 9.01 0.71
N GLY A 188 -14.28 8.16 0.85
CA GLY A 188 -15.00 7.93 2.10
C GLY A 188 -14.07 7.43 3.20
N THR A 189 -13.28 6.37 2.92
CA THR A 189 -12.27 5.86 3.85
C THR A 189 -11.24 6.94 4.21
N GLY A 190 -10.82 7.74 3.24
CA GLY A 190 -9.91 8.87 3.44
C GLY A 190 -10.47 9.93 4.39
N VAL A 191 -11.73 10.34 4.21
CA VAL A 191 -12.39 11.32 5.10
C VAL A 191 -12.48 10.78 6.52
N VAL A 192 -12.92 9.53 6.69
CA VAL A 192 -12.99 8.89 8.01
C VAL A 192 -11.61 8.84 8.68
N ALA A 193 -10.58 8.49 7.91
CA ALA A 193 -9.20 8.45 8.40
C ALA A 193 -8.70 9.83 8.81
N LEU A 194 -9.01 10.90 8.05
CA LEU A 194 -8.67 12.27 8.41
C LEU A 194 -9.39 12.74 9.68
N VAL A 195 -10.68 12.43 9.82
CA VAL A 195 -11.44 12.73 11.04
C VAL A 195 -10.83 12.02 12.25
N ALA A 196 -10.39 10.76 12.09
CA ALA A 196 -9.70 10.04 13.14
C ALA A 196 -8.35 10.69 13.52
N VAL A 197 -7.58 11.18 12.53
CA VAL A 197 -6.34 11.93 12.78
C VAL A 197 -6.61 13.21 13.56
N GLU A 198 -7.59 14.01 13.14
CA GLU A 198 -7.97 15.26 13.82
C GLU A 198 -8.51 15.03 15.24
N ALA A 199 -9.32 13.99 15.43
CA ALA A 199 -9.78 13.60 16.76
C ALA A 199 -8.61 13.20 17.67
N ALA A 200 -7.66 12.44 17.15
CA ALA A 200 -6.47 12.02 17.89
C ALA A 200 -5.56 13.21 18.23
N THR A 201 -5.29 14.13 17.29
CA THR A 201 -4.47 15.33 17.54
C THR A 201 -5.14 16.26 18.55
N PHE A 202 -6.45 16.47 18.45
CA PHE A 202 -7.21 17.26 19.42
C PHE A 202 -7.14 16.67 20.83
N SER A 203 -7.32 15.35 20.96
CA SER A 203 -7.25 14.65 22.24
C SER A 203 -5.86 14.66 22.89
N GLY A 204 -4.79 14.81 22.08
CA GLY A 204 -3.40 14.84 22.56
C GLY A 204 -3.09 16.01 23.50
N GLY A 205 -3.89 17.08 23.49
CA GLY A 205 -3.76 18.21 24.42
C GLY A 205 -4.46 18.00 25.78
N VAL A 206 -5.21 16.91 25.95
CA VAL A 206 -6.06 16.66 27.13
C VAL A 206 -5.40 15.71 28.15
N GLY A 207 -4.33 15.02 27.76
CA GLY A 207 -3.62 14.04 28.60
C GLY A 207 -2.38 14.60 29.33
N PRO A 208 -1.75 13.81 30.23
CA PRO A 208 -0.51 14.19 30.90
C PRO A 208 0.60 14.44 29.87
N SER A 209 1.14 15.65 29.86
CA SER A 209 2.14 16.13 28.89
C SER A 209 3.52 15.44 28.99
N SER A 210 3.67 14.45 29.87
CA SER A 210 4.94 13.77 30.18
C SER A 210 5.14 12.44 29.44
N LEU A 211 4.15 11.95 28.68
CA LEU A 211 4.27 10.69 27.94
C LEU A 211 5.03 10.88 26.63
N SER A 212 6.10 10.10 26.44
CA SER A 212 6.86 10.11 25.20
C SER A 212 6.07 9.45 24.05
N LEU A 213 6.26 9.92 22.81
CA LEU A 213 5.65 9.31 21.62
C LEU A 213 6.08 7.83 21.48
N ALA A 214 7.33 7.53 21.79
CA ALA A 214 7.82 6.16 21.83
C ALA A 214 7.01 5.27 22.80
N SER A 215 6.67 5.76 23.99
CA SER A 215 5.85 5.02 24.97
C SER A 215 4.46 4.70 24.43
N LEU A 216 3.80 5.66 23.76
CA LEU A 216 2.48 5.46 23.16
C LEU A 216 2.53 4.42 22.03
N VAL A 217 3.58 4.47 21.20
CA VAL A 217 3.77 3.54 20.10
C VAL A 217 4.09 2.14 20.62
N LEU A 218 4.90 2.01 21.66
CA LEU A 218 5.18 0.71 22.30
C LEU A 218 3.92 0.12 22.95
N LEU A 219 3.06 0.96 23.54
CA LEU A 219 1.76 0.52 24.05
C LEU A 219 0.86 0.02 22.91
N LEU A 220 0.80 0.73 21.78
CA LEU A 220 0.08 0.27 20.58
C LEU A 220 0.63 -1.06 20.07
N VAL A 221 1.95 -1.21 19.99
CA VAL A 221 2.60 -2.48 19.61
C VAL A 221 2.18 -3.61 20.56
N ALA A 222 2.20 -3.37 21.87
CA ALA A 222 1.78 -4.35 22.87
C ALA A 222 0.30 -4.76 22.68
N ILE A 223 -0.59 -3.81 22.44
CA ILE A 223 -2.01 -4.06 22.19
C ILE A 223 -2.20 -4.89 20.91
N VAL A 224 -1.47 -4.57 19.83
CA VAL A 224 -1.54 -5.32 18.57
C VAL A 224 -1.04 -6.76 18.76
N LEU A 225 0.10 -6.95 19.43
CA LEU A 225 0.63 -8.28 19.72
C LEU A 225 -0.33 -9.10 20.60
N LEU A 226 -0.95 -8.46 21.60
CA LEU A 226 -1.97 -9.10 22.44
C LEU A 226 -3.21 -9.49 21.63
N ALA A 227 -3.68 -8.62 20.74
CA ALA A 227 -4.82 -8.91 19.87
C ALA A 227 -4.53 -10.08 18.93
N VAL A 228 -3.32 -10.15 18.36
CA VAL A 228 -2.89 -11.29 17.54
C VAL A 228 -2.84 -12.56 18.38
N ALA A 229 -2.23 -12.51 19.56
CA ALA A 229 -2.13 -13.66 20.47
C ALA A 229 -3.48 -14.17 20.99
N LEU A 230 -4.53 -13.33 20.97
CA LEU A 230 -5.89 -13.70 21.38
C LEU A 230 -6.77 -14.16 20.20
N HIS A 231 -6.41 -13.78 18.98
CA HIS A 231 -7.14 -14.16 17.77
C HIS A 231 -6.73 -15.56 17.28
N ASP A 232 -5.59 -16.07 17.75
CA ASP A 232 -5.16 -17.47 17.59
C ASP A 232 -5.67 -18.35 18.75
#